data_AF-A0AAU6VQ32-F1
#
_entry.id   AF-A0AAU6VQ32-F1
#
_cell.length_a   1.000
_cell.length_b   1.000
_cell.length_c   1.000
_cell.angle_alpha   90.00
_cell.angle_beta   90.00
_cell.angle_gamma   90.00
#
_symmetry.space_group_name_H-M   'P 1'
#
loop_
_entity.id
_entity.type
_entity.pdbx_description
1 polymer ?
#
loop_
_entity_poly.entity_id
_entity_poly.type
_entity_poly.pdbx_seq_one_letter_code
_entity_poly.pdbx_strand_id
1 'polypeptide(L)'
;MVNQEQLVDVHVLHQQGLSIRPIAKQLGISRNTVCAYLRDRQKMPVYTRCQVRPTKLQPYQDYLRSRIEAEKTLLDTRNGAAPRAENSGLHRLDNTK
;
A
#
# COMPACT_ATOMS: atom_id res chain seq x y z
N MET A 1 11.53 -0.45 11.95
CA MET A 1 10.51 -1.51 11.86
C MET A 1 11.26 -2.84 11.79
N VAL A 2 10.73 -3.91 12.39
CA VAL A 2 11.42 -5.21 12.37
C VAL A 2 11.09 -5.97 11.08
N ASN A 3 12.13 -6.41 10.38
CA ASN A 3 12.01 -7.19 9.14
C ASN A 3 11.99 -8.70 9.43
N GLN A 4 11.67 -9.51 8.41
CA GLN A 4 11.66 -10.97 8.52
C GLN A 4 13.03 -11.54 8.91
N GLU A 5 14.12 -11.04 8.31
CA GLU A 5 15.50 -11.46 8.63
C GLU A 5 15.82 -11.26 10.11
N GLN A 6 15.55 -10.06 10.63
CA GLN A 6 15.77 -9.73 12.03
C GLN A 6 14.96 -10.61 12.99
N LEU A 7 13.77 -11.06 12.58
CA LEU A 7 12.96 -11.98 13.37
C LEU A 7 13.57 -13.38 13.41
N VAL A 8 14.10 -13.87 12.28
CA VAL A 8 14.86 -15.12 12.24
C VAL A 8 16.07 -15.03 13.17
N ASP A 9 16.82 -13.93 13.12
CA ASP A 9 17.98 -13.71 13.99
C ASP A 9 17.60 -13.71 15.48
N VAL A 10 16.49 -13.07 15.86
CA VAL A 10 15.97 -13.13 17.24
C VAL A 10 15.75 -14.58 17.69
N HIS A 11 15.15 -15.42 16.85
CA HIS A 11 14.87 -16.81 17.18
C HIS A 11 16.13 -17.67 17.23
N VAL A 12 17.09 -17.45 16.32
CA VAL A 12 18.37 -18.17 16.31
C VAL A 12 19.19 -17.82 17.56
N LEU A 13 19.35 -16.53 17.87
CA LEU A 13 20.10 -16.08 19.04
C LEU A 13 19.46 -16.57 20.35
N HIS A 14 18.14 -16.60 20.43
CA HIS A 14 17.45 -17.16 21.60
C HIS A 14 17.66 -18.68 21.72
N GLN A 15 17.65 -19.42 20.61
CA GLN A 15 17.96 -20.86 20.61
C GLN A 15 19.41 -21.14 21.03
N GLN A 16 20.34 -20.22 20.77
CA GLN A 16 21.72 -20.27 21.25
C GLN A 16 21.85 -19.95 22.77
N GLY A 17 20.75 -19.60 23.45
CA GLY A 17 20.73 -19.33 24.90
C GLY A 17 21.00 -17.88 25.28
N LEU A 18 21.04 -16.95 24.32
CA LEU A 18 21.18 -15.53 24.64
C LEU A 18 19.90 -14.98 25.26
N SER A 19 20.06 -14.16 26.31
CA SER A 19 18.92 -13.50 26.95
C SER A 19 18.41 -12.31 26.11
N ILE A 20 17.19 -11.86 26.42
CA ILE A 20 16.47 -10.82 25.67
C ILE A 20 17.28 -9.51 25.54
N ARG A 21 18.01 -9.10 26.60
CA ARG A 21 18.78 -7.84 26.61
C ARG A 21 19.99 -7.87 25.65
N PRO A 22 20.85 -8.90 25.67
CA PRO A 22 21.88 -9.12 24.66
C PRO A 22 21.35 -9.11 23.23
N ILE A 23 20.26 -9.84 22.95
CA ILE A 23 19.65 -9.90 21.62
C ILE A 23 19.21 -8.50 21.16
N ALA A 24 18.54 -7.75 22.04
CA ALA A 24 18.14 -6.38 21.78
C ALA A 24 19.33 -5.45 21.48
N LYS A 25 20.42 -5.57 22.25
CA LYS A 25 21.64 -4.78 22.06
C LYS A 25 22.34 -5.11 20.75
N GLN A 26 22.42 -6.39 20.38
CA GLN A 26 23.10 -6.86 19.18
C GLN A 26 22.33 -6.50 17.90
N LEU A 27 21.01 -6.63 17.91
CA LEU A 27 20.17 -6.33 16.74
C LEU A 27 19.73 -4.86 16.66
N GLY A 28 19.96 -4.06 17.70
CA GLY A 28 19.52 -2.66 17.77
C GLY A 28 18.00 -2.50 17.85
N ILE A 29 17.28 -3.52 18.34
CA ILE A 29 15.81 -3.56 18.41
C ILE A 29 15.38 -3.42 19.88
N SER A 30 14.20 -2.83 20.13
CA SER A 30 13.70 -2.71 21.51
C SER A 30 13.51 -4.08 22.17
N ARG A 31 13.87 -4.18 23.47
CA ARG A 31 13.65 -5.40 24.26
C ARG A 31 12.19 -5.86 24.26
N ASN A 32 11.25 -4.93 24.15
CA ASN A 32 9.82 -5.22 24.13
C ASN A 32 9.43 -5.94 22.83
N THR A 33 10.05 -5.54 21.72
CA THR A 33 9.85 -6.18 20.42
C THR A 33 10.43 -7.60 20.41
N VAL A 34 11.66 -7.78 20.91
CA VAL A 34 12.27 -9.11 21.09
C VAL A 34 11.38 -9.99 21.96
N CYS A 35 10.95 -9.48 23.12
CA CYS A 35 10.07 -10.21 24.04
C CYS A 35 8.72 -10.57 23.40
N ALA A 36 8.11 -9.66 22.62
CA ALA A 36 6.85 -9.92 21.94
C ALA A 36 6.96 -11.04 20.89
N TYR A 37 8.02 -11.06 20.09
CA TYR A 37 8.22 -12.09 19.07
C TYR A 37 8.67 -13.44 19.65
N LEU A 38 9.39 -13.46 20.77
CA LEU A 38 9.70 -14.71 21.46
C LEU A 38 8.49 -15.36 22.13
N ARG A 39 7.50 -14.56 22.56
CA ARG A 39 6.23 -15.07 23.11
C ARG A 39 5.34 -15.69 22.03
N ASP A 40 5.16 -14.99 20.91
CA ASP A 40 4.36 -15.47 19.79
C ASP A 40 5.24 -15.86 18.60
N ARG A 41 5.70 -17.13 18.58
CA ARG A 41 6.59 -17.63 17.52
C ARG A 41 5.94 -17.65 16.12
N GLN A 42 4.61 -17.65 16.05
CA GLN A 42 3.88 -17.57 14.77
C GLN A 42 3.67 -16.13 14.27
N LYS A 43 4.05 -15.12 15.05
CA LYS A 43 3.83 -13.73 14.70
C LYS A 43 4.84 -13.30 13.65
N MET A 44 4.40 -13.23 12.39
CA MET A 44 5.17 -12.60 11.33
C MET A 44 5.11 -11.06 11.44
N PRO A 45 6.20 -10.36 11.05
CA PRO A 45 6.18 -8.91 10.96
C PRO A 45 5.31 -8.52 9.76
N VAL A 46 4.02 -8.27 10.00
CA VAL A 46 3.09 -7.77 8.98
C VAL A 46 3.10 -6.25 9.03
N TYR A 47 3.62 -5.63 7.99
CA TYR A 47 3.42 -4.20 7.78
C TYR A 47 2.13 -3.98 6.99
N THR A 48 1.06 -3.68 7.71
CA THR A 48 -0.15 -3.17 7.06
C THR A 48 0.07 -1.69 6.77
N ARG A 49 -0.01 -1.31 5.49
CA ARG A 49 -0.10 0.10 5.10
C ARG A 49 -1.20 0.73 5.93
N CYS A 50 -0.92 1.89 6.54
CA CYS A 50 -1.85 2.59 7.42
C CYS A 50 -3.25 2.58 6.78
N GLN A 51 -4.24 2.03 7.47
CA GLN A 51 -5.59 1.90 6.92
C GLN A 51 -6.04 3.28 6.45
N VAL A 52 -6.56 3.36 5.22
CA VAL A 52 -7.05 4.61 4.66
C VAL A 52 -8.26 5.02 5.49
N ARG A 53 -8.02 5.89 6.45
CA ARG A 53 -9.07 6.44 7.31
C ARG A 53 -9.96 7.34 6.47
N PRO A 54 -11.25 7.41 6.78
CA PRO A 54 -12.11 8.35 6.09
C PRO A 54 -11.60 9.76 6.33
N THR A 55 -11.32 10.47 5.23
CA THR A 55 -10.85 11.85 5.28
C THR A 55 -12.03 12.78 5.11
N LYS A 56 -11.91 14.01 5.63
CA LYS A 56 -12.95 15.05 5.46
C LYS A 56 -13.31 15.30 3.99
N LEU A 57 -12.37 15.06 3.08
CA LEU A 57 -12.53 15.22 1.64
C LEU A 57 -13.12 14.00 0.94
N GLN A 58 -13.24 12.85 1.63
CA GLN A 58 -13.76 11.62 1.04
C GLN A 58 -15.13 11.79 0.37
N PRO A 59 -16.11 12.50 0.97
CA PRO A 59 -17.42 12.71 0.32
C PRO A 59 -17.35 13.54 -0.97
N TYR A 60 -16.26 14.30 -1.18
CA TYR A 60 -16.11 15.23 -2.30
C TYR A 60 -15.13 14.72 -3.36
N GLN A 61 -14.57 13.52 -3.21
CA GLN A 61 -13.52 13.01 -4.11
C GLN A 61 -13.99 12.95 -5.56
N ASP A 62 -15.23 12.54 -5.82
CA ASP A 62 -15.76 12.42 -7.17
C ASP A 62 -15.93 13.79 -7.83
N TYR A 63 -16.38 14.79 -7.07
CA TYR A 63 -16.45 16.17 -7.54
C TYR A 63 -15.06 16.77 -7.82
N LEU A 64 -14.08 16.50 -6.95
CA LEU A 64 -12.73 17.00 -7.15
C LEU A 64 -12.06 16.35 -8.38
N ARG A 65 -12.27 15.03 -8.58
CA ARG A 65 -11.76 14.31 -9.76
C ARG A 65 -12.35 14.85 -11.06
N SER A 66 -13.67 15.01 -11.14
CA SER A 66 -14.33 15.54 -12.34
C SER A 66 -13.87 16.97 -12.67
N ARG A 67 -13.61 17.80 -11.66
CA ARG A 67 -13.04 19.14 -11.85
C ARG A 67 -11.60 19.12 -12.36
N ILE A 68 -10.76 18.23 -11.84
CA ILE A 68 -9.37 18.06 -12.30
C ILE A 68 -9.36 17.56 -13.75
N GLU A 69 -10.21 16.60 -14.09
CA GLU A 69 -10.35 16.10 -15.45
C GLU A 69 -10.83 17.18 -16.42
N ALA A 70 -11.84 17.97 -16.05
CA ALA A 70 -12.33 19.08 -16.86
C ALA A 70 -11.26 20.15 -17.11
N GLU A 71 -10.43 20.47 -16.10
CA GLU A 71 -9.32 21.41 -16.32
C GLU A 71 -8.24 20.78 -17.19
N LYS A 72 -7.94 19.49 -17.02
CA LYS A 72 -6.97 18.78 -17.85
C LYS A 72 -7.40 18.75 -19.32
N THR A 73 -8.66 18.43 -19.62
CA THR A 73 -9.17 18.46 -21.01
C THR A 73 -9.13 19.87 -21.60
N LEU A 74 -9.42 20.90 -20.79
CA LEU A 74 -9.27 22.30 -21.20
C LEU A 74 -7.81 22.69 -21.46
N LEU A 75 -6.87 22.22 -20.64
CA LEU A 75 -5.43 22.43 -20.82
C LEU A 75 -4.90 21.68 -22.05
N ASP A 76 -5.33 20.45 -22.29
CA ASP A 76 -4.98 19.66 -23.47
C ASP A 76 -5.50 20.34 -24.76
N THR A 77 -6.71 20.91 -24.70
CA THR A 77 -7.30 21.71 -25.79
C THR A 77 -6.54 23.03 -26.01
N ARG A 78 -6.11 23.71 -24.94
CA ARG A 78 -5.29 24.95 -25.00
C ARG A 78 -3.88 24.70 -25.55
N ASN A 79 -3.30 23.54 -25.28
CA ASN A 79 -1.96 23.15 -25.72
C ASN A 79 -1.95 22.41 -27.08
N GLY A 80 -3.09 22.36 -27.78
CA GLY A 80 -3.19 21.81 -29.14
C GLY A 80 -3.19 20.27 -29.24
N ALA A 81 -3.36 19.55 -28.13
CA ALA A 81 -3.53 18.10 -28.13
C ALA A 81 -5.01 17.75 -28.29
N ALA A 82 -5.47 17.58 -29.53
CA ALA A 82 -6.85 17.19 -29.82
C ALA A 82 -7.22 15.87 -29.11
N PRO A 83 -8.42 15.75 -28.51
CA PRO A 83 -8.86 14.49 -27.93
C PRO A 83 -8.95 13.45 -29.03
N ARG A 84 -8.24 12.34 -28.87
CA ARG A 84 -8.29 11.18 -29.77
C ARG A 84 -9.72 10.64 -29.70
N ALA A 85 -10.56 11.04 -30.65
CA ALA A 85 -11.89 10.50 -30.84
C ALA A 85 -11.78 8.98 -30.95
N GLU A 86 -12.35 8.26 -29.99
CA GLU A 86 -12.49 6.83 -30.07
C GLU A 86 -13.39 6.54 -31.27
N ASN A 87 -12.80 5.97 -32.31
CA ASN A 87 -13.49 5.58 -33.53
C ASN A 87 -14.70 4.70 -33.18
N SER A 88 -15.85 5.14 -33.67
CA SER A 88 -17.07 4.38 -33.83
C SER A 88 -16.80 3.06 -34.57
N GLY A 89 -16.70 1.96 -33.81
CA GLY A 89 -16.69 0.60 -34.33
C GLY A 89 -18.12 0.08 -34.51
N LEU A 90 -18.64 0.23 -35.72
CA LEU A 90 -19.80 -0.49 -36.25
C LEU A 90 -19.69 -2.01 -36.05
N HIS A 91 -20.77 -2.66 -35.58
CA HIS A 91 -21.30 -3.97 -36.00
C HIS A 91 -22.48 -4.30 -35.05
N ARG A 92 -23.68 -4.70 -35.46
CA ARG A 92 -24.22 -5.21 -36.73
C ARG A 92 -25.75 -5.15 -36.59
N LEU A 93 -26.44 -4.69 -37.63
CA LEU A 93 -27.88 -4.91 -37.82
C LEU A 93 -28.10 -6.40 -38.15
N ASP A 94 -28.98 -7.08 -37.43
CA ASP A 94 -29.67 -8.29 -37.89
C ASP A 94 -31.10 -8.19 -37.33
N ASN A 95 -32.00 -7.52 -38.05
CA ASN A 95 -32.98 -8.09 -38.99
C ASN A 95 -34.05 -8.99 -38.32
N THR A 96 -35.27 -8.47 -38.40
CA THR A 96 -36.58 -9.08 -38.24
C THR A 96 -36.70 -10.53 -38.73
N LYS A 97 -37.26 -11.38 -37.86
CA LYS A 97 -38.36 -12.29 -38.19
C LYS A 97 -39.29 -12.42 -36.98
#